data_AF-A0A920NCE7-F1
#
_entry.id   AF-A0A920NCE7-F1
#
_cell.length_a   1.000
_cell.length_b   1.000
_cell.length_c   1.000
_cell.angle_alpha   90.00
_cell.angle_beta   90.00
_cell.angle_gamma   90.00
#
_symmetry.space_group_name_H-M   'P 1'
#
loop_
_entity.id
_entity.type
_entity.pdbx_description
1 polymer ?
#
loop_
_entity_poly.entity_id
_entity_poly.type
_entity_poly.pdbx_seq_one_letter_code
_entity_poly.pdbx_strand_id
1 'polypeptide(L)'
;MIIWLDNVDNHKGAINENYGRELLELFSMGVGNYTEEDIKECSRAFTGWTVANSDYIKQLAVRNSIWPYGKLAWRYEFDPNDHDSGAKTFLGETGNFNGQDIIEIICKQQATARFIARHLYHFFVSDEPPVPQWPYIPPQDPDAIEQLEKVYFDSGYDLREVCELCFSLIFLCLKGHILRR
;
A
#
# COMPACT_ATOMS: atom_id res chain seq x y z
N MET A 1 -5.86 -9.24 1.30
CA MET A 1 -5.32 -8.79 0.01
C MET A 1 -4.73 -9.92 -0.81
N ILE A 2 -3.89 -10.80 -0.25
CA ILE A 2 -3.26 -11.95 -0.95
C ILE A 2 -4.20 -12.75 -1.86
N ILE A 3 -5.45 -13.02 -1.45
CA ILE A 3 -6.43 -13.75 -2.27
C ILE A 3 -7.04 -12.88 -3.37
N TRP A 4 -7.37 -11.63 -3.06
CA TRP A 4 -8.12 -10.73 -3.94
C TRP A 4 -7.26 -10.13 -5.05
N LEU A 5 -5.94 -10.14 -4.85
CA LEU A 5 -4.93 -9.64 -5.77
C LEU A 5 -4.08 -10.79 -6.33
N ASP A 6 -4.61 -12.02 -6.28
CA ASP A 6 -4.04 -13.24 -6.89
C ASP A 6 -2.60 -13.60 -6.47
N ASN A 7 -2.13 -13.15 -5.30
CA ASN A 7 -0.81 -13.55 -4.79
C ASN A 7 -0.77 -15.02 -4.36
N VAL A 8 -1.94 -15.65 -4.15
CA VAL A 8 -2.03 -17.11 -3.92
C VAL A 8 -1.55 -17.94 -5.11
N ASP A 9 -1.60 -17.35 -6.31
CA ASP A 9 -1.16 -17.98 -7.57
C ASP A 9 0.22 -17.45 -8.00
N ASN A 10 0.90 -16.67 -7.15
CA ASN A 10 2.22 -16.10 -7.40
C ASN A 10 3.31 -17.04 -6.92
N HIS A 11 3.92 -17.77 -7.85
CA HIS A 11 4.89 -18.82 -7.57
C HIS A 11 6.23 -18.50 -8.22
N LYS A 12 7.36 -18.97 -7.66
CA LYS A 12 8.70 -18.72 -8.26
C LYS A 12 8.82 -19.13 -9.74
N GLY A 13 8.06 -20.13 -10.18
CA GLY A 13 8.05 -20.63 -11.56
C GLY A 13 6.99 -19.98 -12.46
N ALA A 14 6.05 -19.23 -11.88
CA ALA A 14 4.95 -18.56 -12.57
C ALA A 14 4.63 -17.26 -11.81
N ILE A 15 5.41 -16.22 -12.10
CA ILE A 15 5.31 -14.93 -11.42
C ILE A 15 4.00 -14.24 -11.82
N ASN A 16 3.23 -13.80 -10.84
CA ASN A 16 2.02 -13.02 -11.04
C ASN A 16 2.26 -11.56 -10.67
N GLU A 17 2.17 -10.67 -11.65
CA GLU A 17 2.40 -9.23 -11.50
C GLU A 17 1.26 -8.47 -10.81
N ASN A 18 0.07 -9.09 -10.68
CA ASN A 18 -1.12 -8.39 -10.20
C ASN A 18 -0.90 -7.79 -8.80
N TYR A 19 -0.44 -8.59 -7.84
CA TYR A 19 -0.18 -8.12 -6.49
C TYR A 19 0.84 -6.98 -6.43
N GLY A 20 1.98 -7.13 -7.13
CA GLY A 20 3.03 -6.11 -7.16
C GLY A 20 2.54 -4.81 -7.79
N ARG A 21 1.81 -4.89 -8.91
CA ARG A 21 1.24 -3.72 -9.58
C ARG A 21 0.28 -2.97 -8.68
N GLU A 22 -0.68 -3.67 -8.10
CA GLU A 22 -1.72 -3.08 -7.26
C GLU A 22 -1.13 -2.49 -5.99
N LEU A 23 -0.11 -3.13 -5.39
CA LEU A 23 0.61 -2.60 -4.24
C LEU A 23 1.24 -1.24 -4.54
N LEU A 24 1.94 -1.10 -5.67
CA LEU A 24 2.59 0.15 -6.07
C LEU A 24 1.57 1.20 -6.53
N GLU A 25 0.58 0.79 -7.32
CA GLU A 25 -0.36 1.66 -8.01
C GLU A 25 -1.49 2.17 -7.10
N LEU A 26 -2.19 1.27 -6.41
CA LEU A 26 -3.41 1.61 -5.68
C LEU A 26 -3.21 1.79 -4.18
N PHE A 27 -2.14 1.25 -3.60
CA PHE A 27 -1.99 1.21 -2.15
C PHE A 27 -0.80 2.00 -1.60
N SER A 28 0.20 2.36 -2.41
CA SER A 28 1.42 2.97 -1.87
C SER A 28 1.92 4.22 -2.58
N MET A 29 2.10 4.23 -3.91
CA MET A 29 2.80 5.34 -4.58
C MET A 29 1.96 6.03 -5.65
N GLY A 30 0.98 5.34 -6.25
CA GLY A 30 0.28 5.87 -7.41
C GLY A 30 1.07 5.75 -8.71
N VAL A 31 0.36 5.88 -9.83
CA VAL A 31 0.91 5.76 -11.18
C VAL A 31 2.02 6.79 -11.43
N GLY A 32 3.11 6.33 -12.05
CA GLY A 32 4.19 7.20 -12.56
C GLY A 32 5.41 7.30 -11.64
N ASN A 33 5.40 6.65 -10.47
CA ASN A 33 6.50 6.68 -9.51
C ASN A 33 7.39 5.42 -9.51
N TYR A 34 7.11 4.46 -10.39
CA TYR A 34 7.81 3.18 -10.50
C TYR A 34 7.89 2.74 -11.97
N THR A 35 8.80 1.82 -12.27
CA THR A 35 8.97 1.23 -13.61
C THR A 35 8.27 -0.13 -13.72
N GLU A 36 8.11 -0.63 -14.96
CA GLU A 36 7.59 -1.99 -15.17
C GLU A 36 8.52 -3.06 -14.56
N GLU A 37 9.83 -2.79 -14.51
CA GLU A 37 10.79 -3.68 -13.86
C GLU A 37 10.55 -3.75 -12.35
N ASP A 38 10.25 -2.61 -11.71
CA ASP A 38 9.94 -2.58 -10.28
C ASP A 38 8.70 -3.42 -9.93
N ILE A 39 7.71 -3.48 -10.84
CA ILE A 39 6.52 -4.34 -10.67
C ILE A 39 6.93 -5.82 -10.66
N LYS A 40 7.77 -6.23 -11.62
CA LYS A 40 8.25 -7.61 -11.74
C LYS A 40 9.06 -8.02 -10.52
N GLU A 41 10.00 -7.17 -10.12
CA GLU A 41 10.87 -7.42 -8.98
C GLU A 41 10.10 -7.42 -7.65
N CYS A 42 9.12 -6.53 -7.49
CA CYS A 42 8.18 -6.57 -6.39
C CYS A 42 7.40 -7.89 -6.36
N SER A 43 6.81 -8.31 -7.48
CA SER A 43 6.08 -9.57 -7.56
C SER A 43 6.96 -10.79 -7.29
N ARG A 44 8.22 -10.79 -7.74
CA ARG A 44 9.19 -11.83 -7.41
C ARG A 44 9.45 -11.90 -5.90
N ALA A 45 9.58 -10.77 -5.22
CA ALA A 45 9.79 -10.74 -3.77
C ALA A 45 8.57 -11.24 -2.96
N PHE A 46 7.35 -11.14 -3.52
CA PHE A 46 6.13 -11.67 -2.89
C PHE A 46 5.82 -13.14 -3.23
N THR A 47 6.64 -13.81 -4.03
CA THR A 47 6.53 -15.26 -4.24
C THR A 47 6.72 -16.01 -2.92
N GLY A 48 6.03 -17.15 -2.75
CA GLY A 48 6.05 -17.93 -1.52
C GLY A 48 5.14 -17.42 -0.40
N TRP A 49 4.61 -16.19 -0.48
CA TRP A 49 3.58 -15.71 0.44
C TRP A 49 2.20 -16.23 0.03
N THR A 50 1.68 -17.20 0.77
CA THR A 50 0.43 -17.87 0.45
C THR A 50 -0.51 -17.95 1.65
N VAL A 51 -1.69 -18.54 1.43
CA VAL A 51 -2.67 -18.81 2.48
C VAL A 51 -2.45 -20.22 3.00
N ALA A 52 -2.30 -20.34 4.31
CA ALA A 52 -2.10 -21.62 4.96
C ALA A 52 -3.24 -22.58 4.67
N ASN A 53 -2.89 -23.78 4.21
CA ASN A 53 -3.84 -24.85 3.88
C ASN A 53 -4.92 -24.38 2.88
N SER A 54 -4.48 -23.77 1.77
CA SER A 54 -5.33 -23.13 0.77
C SER A 54 -6.45 -24.04 0.24
N ASP A 55 -6.18 -25.33 0.02
CA ASP A 55 -7.19 -26.31 -0.44
C ASP A 55 -8.30 -26.55 0.59
N TYR A 56 -7.93 -26.68 1.87
CA TYR A 56 -8.89 -26.84 2.96
C TYR A 56 -9.74 -25.58 3.14
N ILE A 57 -9.10 -24.41 3.07
CA ILE A 57 -9.77 -23.12 3.17
C ILE A 57 -10.72 -22.88 1.99
N LYS A 58 -10.34 -23.24 0.76
CA LYS A 58 -11.22 -23.20 -0.43
C LYS A 58 -12.46 -24.08 -0.21
N GLN A 59 -12.29 -25.31 0.29
CA GLN A 59 -13.42 -26.20 0.59
C GLN A 59 -14.32 -25.66 1.71
N LEU A 60 -13.73 -25.08 2.77
CA LEU A 60 -14.48 -24.43 3.84
C LEU A 60 -15.23 -23.19 3.36
N ALA A 61 -14.67 -22.41 2.43
CA ALA A 61 -15.28 -21.22 1.86
C ALA A 61 -16.44 -21.54 0.92
N VAL A 62 -16.44 -22.70 0.26
CA VAL A 62 -17.61 -23.19 -0.48
C VAL A 62 -18.74 -23.62 0.47
N ARG A 63 -18.40 -24.20 1.63
CA ARG A 63 -19.37 -24.70 2.62
C ARG A 63 -19.88 -23.64 3.59
N ASN A 64 -19.06 -22.66 3.92
CA ASN A 64 -19.40 -21.56 4.82
C ASN A 64 -19.48 -20.28 4.02
N SER A 65 -20.60 -19.56 4.14
CA SER A 65 -20.72 -18.24 3.53
C SER A 65 -19.58 -17.35 4.05
N ILE A 66 -18.79 -16.81 3.12
CA ILE A 66 -17.73 -15.83 3.40
C ILE A 66 -18.36 -14.52 3.94
N TRP A 67 -19.62 -14.26 3.57
CA TRP A 67 -20.37 -13.05 3.90
C TRP A 67 -21.50 -13.31 4.92
N PRO A 68 -21.84 -12.37 5.82
CA PRO A 68 -21.16 -11.11 6.16
C PRO A 68 -20.02 -11.28 7.18
N TYR A 69 -20.02 -12.37 7.93
CA TYR A 69 -19.06 -12.64 9.02
C TYR A 69 -18.49 -14.06 8.88
N GLY A 70 -17.90 -14.35 7.72
CA GLY A 70 -17.41 -15.70 7.40
C GLY A 70 -16.60 -16.30 8.55
N LYS A 71 -16.93 -17.54 8.93
CA LYS A 71 -16.27 -18.27 10.04
C LYS A 71 -14.85 -18.75 9.70
N LEU A 72 -14.27 -18.26 8.60
CA LEU A 72 -12.94 -18.63 8.16
C LEU A 72 -11.90 -17.70 8.80
N ALA A 73 -11.07 -18.28 9.64
CA ALA A 73 -9.85 -17.64 10.08
C ALA A 73 -8.79 -17.78 8.98
N TRP A 74 -8.66 -16.74 8.14
CA TRP A 74 -7.60 -16.68 7.14
C TRP A 74 -6.25 -16.59 7.83
N ARG A 75 -5.35 -17.52 7.51
CA ARG A 75 -3.96 -17.52 7.98
C ARG A 75 -3.06 -17.42 6.77
N TYR A 76 -2.10 -16.51 6.82
CA TYR A 76 -1.05 -16.42 5.80
C TYR A 76 0.17 -17.19 6.29
N GLU A 77 0.91 -17.74 5.34
CA GLU A 77 2.19 -18.42 5.59
C GLU A 77 3.19 -18.07 4.49
N PHE A 78 4.46 -18.19 4.83
CA PHE A 78 5.56 -18.05 3.89
C PHE A 78 6.16 -19.43 3.64
N ASP A 79 6.13 -19.90 2.39
CA ASP A 79 6.79 -21.12 1.95
C ASP A 79 8.14 -20.78 1.29
N PRO A 80 9.28 -21.06 1.96
CA PRO A 80 10.60 -20.80 1.40
C PRO A 80 10.90 -21.59 0.11
N ASN A 81 10.22 -22.73 -0.12
CA ASN A 81 10.48 -23.54 -1.31
C ASN A 81 9.87 -22.94 -2.56
N ASP A 82 8.84 -22.10 -2.42
CA ASP A 82 8.13 -21.45 -3.52
C ASP A 82 8.50 -19.97 -3.68
N HIS A 83 9.40 -19.48 -2.82
CA HIS A 83 9.99 -18.15 -2.92
C HIS A 83 11.18 -18.12 -3.89
N ASP A 84 11.24 -17.08 -4.72
CA ASP A 84 12.40 -16.75 -5.53
C ASP A 84 13.44 -16.00 -4.67
N SER A 85 14.53 -16.69 -4.33
CA SER A 85 15.66 -16.14 -3.56
C SER A 85 16.76 -15.52 -4.44
N GLY A 86 16.48 -15.27 -5.71
CA GLY A 86 17.37 -14.54 -6.60
C GLY A 86 17.58 -13.09 -6.13
N ALA A 87 18.72 -12.51 -6.52
CA ALA A 87 18.96 -11.08 -6.35
C ALA A 87 17.95 -10.28 -7.17
N LYS A 88 17.43 -9.21 -6.57
CA LYS A 88 16.39 -8.34 -7.11
C LYS A 88 16.87 -6.90 -7.02
N THR A 89 16.48 -6.08 -7.99
CA THR A 89 16.74 -4.63 -7.95
C THR A 89 15.41 -3.91 -7.95
N PHE A 90 15.11 -3.18 -6.88
CA PHE A 90 13.82 -2.55 -6.68
C PHE A 90 14.03 -1.11 -6.19
N LEU A 91 13.49 -0.14 -6.93
CA LEU A 91 13.56 1.30 -6.63
C LEU A 91 14.98 1.81 -6.33
N GLY A 92 15.97 1.24 -7.03
CA GLY A 92 17.39 1.59 -6.91
C GLY A 92 18.17 0.85 -5.82
N GLU A 93 17.51 0.04 -4.98
CA GLU A 93 18.19 -0.85 -4.05
C GLU A 93 18.36 -2.24 -4.68
N THR A 94 19.49 -2.92 -4.44
CA THR A 94 19.75 -4.28 -4.94
C THR A 94 20.03 -5.23 -3.78
N GLY A 95 19.35 -6.37 -3.74
CA GLY A 95 19.48 -7.34 -2.67
C GLY A 95 18.65 -8.59 -2.90
N ASN A 96 18.78 -9.59 -2.03
CA ASN A 96 17.86 -10.72 -2.01
C ASN A 96 16.63 -10.35 -1.17
N PHE A 97 15.72 -9.57 -1.76
CA PHE A 97 14.57 -9.03 -1.05
C PHE A 97 13.43 -10.04 -0.94
N ASN A 98 12.80 -10.03 0.24
CA ASN A 98 11.51 -10.63 0.54
C ASN A 98 10.41 -9.55 0.59
N GLY A 99 9.15 -9.95 0.72
CA GLY A 99 7.99 -9.05 0.77
C GLY A 99 8.09 -7.96 1.84
N GLN A 100 8.63 -8.27 3.03
CA GLN A 100 8.87 -7.25 4.08
C GLN A 100 9.89 -6.21 3.63
N ASP A 101 11.00 -6.62 3.03
CA ASP A 101 12.04 -5.70 2.57
C ASP A 101 11.49 -4.74 1.51
N ILE A 102 10.65 -5.24 0.60
CA ILE A 102 9.95 -4.39 -0.39
C ILE A 102 9.08 -3.34 0.28
N ILE A 103 8.31 -3.71 1.31
CA ILE A 103 7.46 -2.76 2.05
C ILE A 103 8.34 -1.68 2.70
N GLU A 104 9.47 -2.06 3.30
CA GLU A 104 10.41 -1.10 3.89
C GLU A 104 10.97 -0.12 2.84
N ILE A 105 11.36 -0.62 1.67
CA ILE A 105 11.86 0.23 0.57
C ILE A 105 10.77 1.20 0.07
N ILE A 106 9.52 0.72 -0.04
CA ILE A 106 8.39 1.57 -0.43
C ILE A 106 8.18 2.69 0.59
N CYS A 107 8.18 2.40 1.89
CA CYS A 107 7.99 3.41 2.94
C CYS A 107 9.05 4.52 2.92
N LYS A 108 10.26 4.25 2.41
CA LYS A 108 11.31 5.27 2.26
C LYS A 108 11.03 6.28 1.13
N GLN A 109 10.14 5.96 0.19
CA GLN A 109 9.89 6.81 -0.97
C GLN A 109 9.03 8.02 -0.61
N GLN A 110 9.41 9.19 -1.13
CA GLN A 110 8.60 10.41 -0.99
C GLN A 110 7.22 10.28 -1.64
N ALA A 111 7.12 9.52 -2.73
CA ALA A 111 5.85 9.23 -3.38
C ALA A 111 4.85 8.58 -2.41
N THR A 112 5.32 7.70 -1.51
CA THR A 112 4.49 7.04 -0.51
C THR A 112 4.01 7.99 0.57
N ALA A 113 4.89 8.84 1.09
CA ALA A 113 4.51 9.87 2.04
C ALA A 113 3.39 10.77 1.46
N ARG A 114 3.58 11.23 0.22
CA ARG A 114 2.60 12.04 -0.50
C ARG A 114 1.28 11.31 -0.74
N PHE A 115 1.35 10.05 -1.13
CA PHE A 115 0.17 9.23 -1.42
C PHE A 115 -0.71 9.04 -0.17
N ILE A 116 -0.09 8.74 0.98
CA ILE A 116 -0.78 8.60 2.25
C ILE A 116 -1.33 9.95 2.73
N ALA A 117 -0.52 11.01 2.66
CA ALA A 117 -0.93 12.35 3.07
C ALA A 117 -2.17 12.83 2.31
N ARG A 118 -2.21 12.63 0.98
CA ARG A 118 -3.37 12.99 0.15
C ARG A 118 -4.60 12.15 0.48
N HIS A 119 -4.46 10.85 0.77
CA HIS A 119 -5.60 10.02 1.20
C HIS A 119 -6.18 10.47 2.54
N LEU A 120 -5.32 10.76 3.52
CA LEU A 120 -5.76 11.25 4.83
C LEU A 120 -6.42 12.63 4.72
N TYR A 121 -5.82 13.53 3.93
CA TYR A 121 -6.38 14.85 3.67
C TYR A 121 -7.74 14.76 2.97
N HIS A 122 -7.84 13.91 1.93
CA HIS A 122 -9.08 13.66 1.21
C HIS A 122 -10.20 13.18 2.13
N PHE A 123 -9.89 12.22 3.00
CA PHE A 123 -10.90 11.56 3.82
C PHE A 123 -11.36 12.44 5.00
N PHE A 124 -10.45 13.23 5.60
CA PHE A 124 -10.73 13.92 6.85
C PHE A 124 -10.88 15.44 6.73
N VAL A 125 -10.18 16.10 5.80
CA VAL A 125 -10.10 17.57 5.74
C VAL A 125 -10.96 18.14 4.62
N SER A 126 -10.71 17.73 3.37
CA SER A 126 -11.39 18.28 2.20
C SER A 126 -11.32 17.33 1.01
N ASP A 127 -12.29 17.40 0.12
CA ASP A 127 -12.35 16.55 -1.07
C ASP A 127 -11.19 16.83 -2.03
N GLU A 128 -10.44 15.78 -2.38
CA GLU A 128 -9.40 15.80 -3.40
C GLU A 128 -9.93 15.14 -4.69
N PRO A 129 -9.30 15.41 -5.85
CA PRO A 129 -9.54 14.62 -7.05
C PRO A 129 -9.32 13.12 -6.79
N PRO A 130 -10.00 12.22 -7.52
CA PRO A 130 -9.80 10.79 -7.35
C PRO A 130 -8.37 10.37 -7.74
N VAL A 131 -7.86 9.31 -7.12
CA VAL A 131 -6.47 8.81 -7.25
C VAL A 131 -5.94 8.76 -8.70
N PRO A 132 -6.69 8.30 -9.72
CA PRO A 132 -6.18 8.25 -11.10
C PRO A 132 -5.80 9.61 -11.69
N GLN A 133 -6.29 10.72 -11.12
CA GLN A 133 -6.01 12.08 -11.57
C GLN A 133 -4.81 12.72 -10.88
N TRP A 134 -4.28 12.10 -9.81
CA TRP A 134 -3.18 12.64 -9.02
C TRP A 134 -1.88 12.92 -9.79
N PRO A 135 -1.52 12.17 -10.85
CA PRO A 135 -0.35 12.49 -11.68
C PRO A 135 -0.53 13.79 -12.48
N TYR A 136 -1.77 14.21 -12.73
CA TYR A 136 -2.08 15.34 -13.61
C TYR A 136 -2.59 16.56 -12.85
N ILE A 137 -3.18 16.36 -11.66
CA ILE A 137 -3.81 17.41 -10.86
C ILE A 137 -3.09 17.51 -9.50
N PRO A 138 -2.50 18.69 -9.19
CA PRO A 138 -1.88 18.93 -7.90
C PRO A 138 -2.91 18.90 -6.76
N PRO A 139 -2.49 18.68 -5.51
CA PRO A 139 -3.37 18.76 -4.36
C PRO A 139 -3.98 20.16 -4.21
N GLN A 140 -5.17 20.25 -3.62
CA GLN A 140 -5.86 21.52 -3.40
C GLN A 140 -5.10 22.42 -2.43
N ASP A 141 -4.49 21.83 -1.40
CA ASP A 141 -3.63 22.51 -0.43
C ASP A 141 -2.23 21.87 -0.42
N PRO A 142 -1.31 22.33 -1.28
CA PRO A 142 0.04 21.78 -1.35
C PRO A 142 0.83 21.95 -0.05
N ASP A 143 0.62 23.05 0.67
CA ASP A 143 1.36 23.38 1.89
C ASP A 143 0.99 22.41 3.02
N ALA A 144 -0.30 22.08 3.15
CA ALA A 144 -0.77 21.09 4.12
C ALA A 144 -0.22 19.69 3.83
N ILE A 145 -0.18 19.29 2.56
CA ILE A 145 0.38 17.99 2.15
C ILE A 145 1.88 17.94 2.42
N GLU A 146 2.64 18.99 2.12
CA GLU A 146 4.07 19.05 2.42
C GLU A 146 4.37 18.94 3.92
N GLN A 147 3.53 19.56 4.77
CA GLN A 147 3.67 19.42 6.23
C GLN A 147 3.42 17.98 6.69
N LEU A 148 2.41 17.30 6.14
CA LEU A 148 2.12 15.90 6.44
C LEU A 148 3.25 14.98 5.96
N GLU A 149 3.78 15.20 4.75
CA GLU A 149 4.95 14.50 4.21
C GLU A 149 6.14 14.65 5.15
N LYS A 150 6.40 15.88 5.62
CA LYS A 150 7.51 16.15 6.53
C LYS A 150 7.37 15.40 7.86
N VAL A 151 6.19 15.44 8.48
CA VAL A 151 5.94 14.71 9.73
C VAL A 151 6.10 13.20 9.54
N TYR A 152 5.69 12.65 8.40
CA TYR A 152 5.87 11.23 8.09
C TYR A 152 7.34 10.82 8.11
N PHE A 153 8.24 11.64 7.58
CA PHE A 153 9.68 11.35 7.63
C PHE A 153 10.31 11.66 9.00
N ASP A 154 9.92 12.76 9.63
CA ASP A 154 10.45 13.17 10.94
C ASP A 154 10.08 12.16 12.05
N SER A 155 8.93 11.48 11.94
CA SER A 155 8.46 10.47 12.90
C SER A 155 9.03 9.06 12.64
N GLY A 156 9.78 8.86 11.55
CA GLY A 156 10.23 7.53 11.15
C GLY A 156 9.08 6.65 10.64
N TYR A 157 8.19 7.22 9.83
CA TYR A 157 7.05 6.56 9.17
C TYR A 157 5.88 6.22 10.10
N ASP A 158 5.77 6.85 11.28
CA ASP A 158 4.64 6.64 12.19
C ASP A 158 3.41 7.43 11.73
N LEU A 159 2.36 6.70 11.34
CA LEU A 159 1.08 7.26 10.90
C LEU A 159 0.27 7.90 12.03
N ARG A 160 0.58 7.62 13.31
CA ARG A 160 -0.09 8.28 14.43
C ARG A 160 0.16 9.78 14.40
N GLU A 161 1.42 10.18 14.31
CA GLU A 161 1.83 11.59 14.28
C GLU A 161 1.25 12.32 13.07
N VAL A 162 1.21 11.64 11.90
CA VAL A 162 0.59 12.19 10.68
C VAL A 162 -0.91 12.40 10.87
N CYS A 163 -1.61 11.43 11.49
CA CYS A 163 -3.04 11.57 11.79
C CYS A 163 -3.29 12.69 12.81
N GLU A 164 -2.46 12.82 13.84
CA GLU A 164 -2.59 13.89 14.84
C GLU A 164 -2.46 15.28 14.21
N LEU A 165 -1.48 15.48 13.31
CA LEU A 165 -1.36 16.72 12.54
C LEU A 165 -2.58 16.93 11.63
N CYS A 166 -3.03 15.89 10.92
CA CYS A 166 -4.20 15.95 10.05
C CYS A 166 -5.45 16.41 10.82
N PHE A 167 -5.71 15.86 12.00
CA PHE A 167 -6.85 16.26 12.84
C PHE A 167 -6.72 17.70 13.38
N SER A 168 -5.50 18.17 13.65
CA SER A 168 -5.25 19.57 13.99
C SER A 168 -5.59 20.53 12.83
N LEU A 169 -5.25 20.15 11.59
CA LEU A 169 -5.57 20.91 10.39
C LEU A 169 -7.10 21.05 10.18
N ILE A 170 -7.89 20.02 10.48
CA ILE A 170 -9.36 20.09 10.46
C ILE A 170 -9.86 21.21 11.37
N PHE A 171 -9.32 21.32 12.57
CA PHE A 171 -9.77 22.31 13.55
C PHE A 171 -9.46 23.74 13.10
N LEU A 172 -8.33 23.94 12.41
CA LEU A 172 -7.96 25.22 11.80
C LEU A 172 -8.88 25.58 10.63
N CYS A 173 -9.20 24.60 9.77
CA CYS A 173 -10.13 24.77 8.65
C CYS A 173 -11.54 25.14 9.12
N LEU A 174 -12.05 24.46 10.17
CA LEU A 174 -13.35 24.76 10.79
C LEU A 174 -13.39 26.17 11.41
N LYS A 175 -12.32 26.61 12.09
CA LYS A 175 -12.24 27.98 12.62
C LYS A 175 -12.18 29.03 11.52
N GLY A 176 -11.50 28.77 10.41
CA GLY A 176 -11.48 29.64 9.23
C GLY A 176 -12.87 29.81 8.59
N HIS A 177 -13.68 28.76 8.59
CA HIS A 177 -15.06 28.82 8.13
C HIS A 177 -16.01 29.54 9.10
N ILE A 178 -15.78 29.46 10.41
CA ILE A 178 -16.58 30.18 11.43
C ILE A 178 -16.29 31.69 11.42
N LEU A 179 -15.06 32.12 11.12
CA LEU A 179 -14.68 33.54 11.03
C LEU A 179 -15.02 34.21 9.69
N ARG A 180 -15.49 33.44 8.70
CA ARG A 180 -15.96 33.96 7.38
C ARG A 180 -17.49 34.06 7.28
N ARG A 181 -18.22 34.00 8.39
CA ARG A 181 -19.66 34.29 8.47
C ARG A 181 -19.95 35.47 9.36
#